data_AF-A0A2D8U3Y4-F1
#
_entry.id   AF-A0A2D8U3Y4-F1
#
_cell.length_a   1.000
_cell.length_b   1.000
_cell.length_c   1.000
_cell.angle_alpha   90.00
_cell.angle_beta   90.00
_cell.angle_gamma   90.00
#
_symmetry.space_group_name_H-M   'P 1'
#
loop_
_entity.id
_entity.type
_entity.pdbx_description
1 polymer ?
#
loop_
_entity_poly.entity_id
_entity_poly.type
_entity_poly.pdbx_seq_one_letter_code
_entity_poly.pdbx_strand_id
1 'polypeptide(L)' 'MFGFDYGIECFVPEAKRKYGYFCVPVMMGKSFMARMDCKSHRDESRFEI' A
#
# COMPACT_ATOMS: atom_id res chain seq x y z
N MET A 1 17.17 -4.58 4.88
CA MET A 1 16.69 -3.17 4.89
C MET A 1 15.26 -3.20 5.42
N PHE A 2 15.01 -2.60 6.59
CA PHE A 2 13.72 -2.47 7.30
C PHE A 2 12.86 -3.71 7.64
N GLY A 3 13.23 -4.93 7.22
CA GLY A 3 12.62 -6.17 7.72
C GLY A 3 11.20 -6.45 7.21
N PHE A 4 10.79 -5.83 6.11
CA PHE A 4 9.50 -6.10 5.46
C PHE A 4 9.68 -6.36 3.96
N ASP A 5 8.87 -7.27 3.42
CA ASP A 5 8.73 -7.47 1.97
C ASP A 5 7.82 -6.39 1.39
N TYR A 6 8.38 -5.52 0.57
CA TYR A 6 7.66 -4.49 -0.17
C TYR A 6 7.95 -4.58 -1.66
N GLY A 7 6.88 -4.65 -2.43
CA GLY A 7 6.88 -4.51 -3.87
C GLY A 7 5.59 -3.82 -4.28
N ILE A 8 5.69 -2.90 -5.23
CA ILE A 8 4.51 -2.27 -5.83
C ILE A 8 3.88 -3.31 -6.77
N GLU A 9 2.64 -3.69 -6.48
CA GLU A 9 1.94 -4.74 -7.23
C GLU A 9 0.96 -4.17 -8.27
N CYS A 10 1.09 -2.89 -8.64
CA CYS A 10 0.22 -2.27 -9.66
C CYS A 10 0.31 -2.94 -11.03
N PHE A 11 1.43 -3.60 -11.33
CA PHE A 11 1.65 -4.40 -12.53
C PHE A 11 1.25 -5.87 -12.39
N VAL A 12 0.89 -6.30 -11.18
CA VAL A 12 0.48 -7.68 -10.90
C VAL A 12 -1.04 -7.78 -11.09
N PRO A 13 -1.54 -8.83 -11.78
CA PRO A 13 -2.97 -9.09 -11.88
C PRO A 13 -3.60 -9.19 -10.49
N GLU A 14 -4.81 -8.66 -10.31
CA GLU A 14 -5.48 -8.54 -9.02
C GLU A 14 -5.51 -9.85 -8.20
N ALA A 15 -5.82 -10.96 -8.85
CA ALA A 15 -5.86 -12.29 -8.23
C ALA A 15 -4.50 -12.80 -7.70
N LYS A 16 -3.39 -12.15 -8.09
CA LYS A 16 -2.03 -12.51 -7.67
C LYS A 16 -1.40 -11.49 -6.72
N ARG A 17 -2.09 -10.39 -6.41
CA ARG A 17 -1.60 -9.37 -5.47
C ARG A 17 -1.62 -9.94 -4.06
N LYS A 18 -0.58 -9.63 -3.28
CA LYS A 18 -0.41 -10.09 -1.90
C LYS A 18 -0.88 -9.05 -0.89
N TYR A 19 -0.71 -7.77 -1.20
CA TYR A 19 -0.94 -6.66 -0.28
C TYR A 19 -1.80 -5.53 -0.87
N GLY A 20 -1.87 -5.38 -2.19
CA GLY A 20 -2.78 -4.40 -2.80
C GLY A 20 -2.23 -3.78 -4.08
N TYR A 21 -3.00 -2.89 -4.71
CA TYR A 21 -2.61 -2.22 -5.94
C TYR A 21 -1.50 -1.18 -5.70
N PHE A 22 -1.65 -0.37 -4.66
CA PHE A 22 -0.68 0.64 -4.26
C PHE A 22 -0.42 0.60 -2.75
N CYS A 23 -0.19 -0.60 -2.21
CA CYS A 23 0.05 -0.79 -0.79
C CYS A 23 1.39 -0.15 -0.37
N VAL A 24 1.35 0.92 0.42
CA VAL A 24 2.54 1.63 0.91
C VAL A 24 2.87 1.18 2.35
N PRO A 25 4.16 0.97 2.68
CA PRO A 25 4.59 0.68 4.04
C PRO A 25 4.59 1.95 4.90
N VAL A 26 3.94 1.88 6.06
CA VAL A 26 3.96 2.93 7.07
C VAL A 26 5.11 2.66 8.03
N MET A 27 6.04 3.60 8.09
CA MET A 27 7.25 3.54 8.90
C MET A 27 7.18 4.59 10.01
N MET A 28 7.51 4.20 11.24
CA MET A 28 7.71 5.13 12.37
C MET A 28 9.19 5.12 12.75
N GLY A 29 9.91 6.16 12.33
CA GLY A 29 11.36 6.21 12.46
C GLY A 29 12.04 5.07 11.69
N LYS A 30 12.63 4.11 12.41
CA LYS A 30 13.29 2.92 11.83
C LYS A 30 12.44 1.65 11.89
N SER A 31 11.23 1.74 12.44
CA SER A 31 10.35 0.61 12.68
C SER A 31 9.24 0.55 11.64
N PHE A 32 9.00 -0.65 11.10
CA PHE A 32 7.83 -0.94 10.28
C PHE A 32 6.59 -1.04 11.18
N MET A 33 5.56 -0.24 10.90
CA MET A 33 4.33 -0.17 11.69
C MET A 33 3.15 -0.83 11.01
N ALA A 34 2.92 -0.54 9.73
CA ALA A 34 1.72 -0.99 9.03
C ALA A 34 1.90 -0.96 7.50
N ARG A 35 0.87 -1.41 6.80
CA ARG A 35 0.71 -1.38 5.34
C ARG A 35 -0.67 -0.81 5.03
N MET A 36 -0.76 0.09 4.05
CA MET A 36 -2.02 0.75 3.70
C MET A 36 -2.11 0.95 2.19
N ASP A 37 -3.20 0.50 1.57
CA ASP A 37 -3.51 0.76 0.16
C ASP A 37 -4.65 1.78 0.12
N CYS A 38 -4.32 3.03 -0.13
CA CYS A 38 -5.32 4.10 -0.06
C CYS A 38 -5.65 4.62 -1.44
N LYS A 39 -6.95 4.80 -1.69
CA LYS A 39 -7.42 5.43 -2.92
C LYS A 39 -8.11 6.75 -2.61
N SER A 40 -7.53 7.83 -3.13
CA SER A 40 -8.18 9.15 -3.15
C SER A 40 -8.99 9.30 -4.43
N HIS A 41 -10.31 9.28 -4.29
CA HIS A 41 -11.25 9.66 -5.34
C HIS A 41 -11.40 11.18 -5.30
N ARG A 42 -10.51 11.88 -6.02
CA ARG A 42 -10.41 13.36 -5.96
C ARG A 42 -11.69 14.05 -6.43
N ASP A 43 -12.36 13.49 -7.43
CA ASP A 43 -13.61 14.02 -7.98
C ASP A 43 -14.76 13.97 -6.95
N GLU A 44 -14.75 12.95 -6.09
CA GLU A 44 -15.75 12.75 -5.02
C GLU A 44 -15.30 13.33 -3.67
N SER A 45 -14.09 13.90 -3.59
CA SER A 45 -13.43 14.25 -2.32
C SER A 45 -13.47 13.12 -1.28
N ARG A 46 -13.42 11.86 -1.75
CA ARG A 46 -13.58 10.65 -0.94
C ARG A 46 -12.26 9.91 -0.80
N PHE A 47 -11.97 9.48 0.43
CA PHE A 47 -10.83 8.64 0.74
C PHE A 47 -11.29 7.22 1.07
N GLU A 48 -10.64 6.23 0.45
CA GLU A 48 -10.90 4.80 0.64
C GLU A 48 -9.61 4.15 1.18
N ILE A 49 -9.78 3.31 2.20
CA ILE A 49 -8.73 2.58 2.93
C ILE A 49 -8.98 1.09 2.77
#